data_AF-A0A8J3EPT9-F1
#
_entry.id   AF-A0A8J3EPT9-F1
#
_cell.length_a   1.000
_cell.length_b   1.000
_cell.length_c   1.000
_cell.angle_alpha   90.00
_cell.angle_beta   90.00
_cell.angle_gamma   90.00
#
_symmetry.space_group_name_H-M   'P 1'
#
loop_
_entity.id
_entity.type
_entity.pdbx_description
1 polymer ?
#
loop_
_entity_poly.entity_id
_entity_poly.type
_entity_poly.pdbx_seq_one_letter_code
_entity_poly.pdbx_strand_id
1 'polypeptide(L)'
;MSLRSLICFAFLPASLIACFPASAQEYPEPALQDGDGTYTVTFENDWFARTDRNYTNGLRFSWLSGTHEPAGIAAMLADFVTGEDENALMRRGFAIGHQIYTPENVDTAMPLPEQQPYAGYLYGEYALVLEQTDTVDQFAVQLGVVGPSAGGEQLQNGWHSVLGGDEAQGWDNQIDDTPGLTLSWDRQWRRGLNIGLDGYEFDITPTFGVSLGTVQTQARAGVIARFGHDLKNDYGPPRVRPTRAGSGYFIPDNEFSWYAFAGVEAQANVHNIFLDGAPFRDGDPQVSSRPFTQDIQAGIVTQFGRMRVTYTYVYRTERFKEQDDPQVFGVVSLSVKN
;
A
#
# COMPACT_ATOMS: atom_id res chain seq x y z
N MET A 1 -0.67 34.54 -28.55
CA MET A 1 -1.76 35.36 -27.96
C MET A 1 -3.04 34.55 -28.10
N SER A 2 -3.37 33.61 -27.21
CA SER A 2 -3.83 33.70 -25.81
C SER A 2 -5.31 34.09 -25.65
N LEU A 3 -6.10 33.14 -25.11
CA LEU A 3 -7.11 33.31 -24.04
C LEU A 3 -7.54 31.87 -23.66
N ARG A 4 -6.88 31.18 -22.71
CA ARG A 4 -7.02 31.26 -21.25
C ARG A 4 -8.47 31.42 -20.76
N SER A 5 -8.82 30.51 -19.84
CA SER A 5 -9.89 30.57 -18.83
C SER A 5 -11.19 29.85 -19.17
N LEU A 6 -11.37 28.64 -18.63
CA LEU A 6 -12.34 28.40 -17.55
C LEU A 6 -12.07 27.05 -16.90
N ILE A 7 -11.29 27.09 -15.82
CA ILE A 7 -11.21 26.01 -14.83
C ILE A 7 -12.37 26.27 -13.86
N CYS A 8 -13.42 25.46 -13.92
CA CYS A 8 -14.42 25.39 -12.86
C CYS A 8 -13.97 24.35 -11.85
N PHE A 9 -13.25 24.80 -10.82
CA PHE A 9 -13.13 24.09 -9.55
C PHE A 9 -14.52 24.00 -8.91
N ALA A 10 -15.19 22.87 -9.05
CA ALA A 10 -16.30 22.52 -8.19
C ALA A 10 -15.75 21.86 -6.93
N PHE A 11 -15.62 22.66 -5.86
CA PHE A 11 -15.58 22.15 -4.49
C PHE A 11 -16.89 21.41 -4.23
N LEU A 12 -16.86 20.09 -4.21
CA LEU A 12 -17.91 19.28 -3.61
C LEU A 12 -17.54 19.03 -2.14
N PRO A 13 -18.39 19.40 -1.17
CA PRO A 13 -18.13 19.10 0.22
C PRO A 13 -18.19 17.59 0.45
N ALA A 14 -17.24 17.09 1.25
CA ALA A 14 -17.16 15.73 1.75
C ALA A 14 -18.33 15.42 2.69
N SER A 15 -19.51 15.19 2.12
CA SER A 15 -20.73 14.83 2.84
C SER A 15 -21.45 13.69 2.12
N LEU A 16 -20.74 12.56 1.97
CA LEU A 16 -21.34 11.27 1.64
C LEU A 16 -20.91 10.26 2.71
N ILE A 17 -21.39 10.48 3.93
CA ILE A 17 -21.67 9.35 4.83
C ILE A 17 -22.89 8.69 4.20
N ALA A 18 -22.65 7.67 3.38
CA ALA A 18 -23.72 6.83 2.88
C ALA A 18 -24.33 6.09 4.07
N CYS A 19 -25.49 6.55 4.54
CA CYS A 19 -26.40 5.76 5.35
C CYS A 19 -26.87 4.58 4.50
N PHE A 20 -26.13 3.47 4.53
CA PHE A 20 -26.63 2.21 4.00
C PHE A 20 -27.76 1.71 4.92
N PRO A 21 -28.95 1.37 4.38
CA PRO A 21 -30.01 0.78 5.18
C PRO A 21 -29.54 -0.55 5.75
N ALA A 22 -29.70 -0.72 7.06
CA ALA A 22 -29.48 -1.96 7.76
C ALA A 22 -30.55 -2.98 7.34
N SER A 23 -30.27 -3.75 6.29
CA SER A 23 -30.95 -5.02 6.02
C SER A 23 -30.04 -6.14 6.48
N ALA A 24 -30.51 -6.90 7.46
CA ALA A 24 -29.80 -8.00 8.12
C ALA A 24 -29.63 -9.22 7.20
N GLN A 25 -28.45 -9.85 7.17
CA GLN A 25 -28.30 -11.30 7.40
C GLN A 25 -26.82 -11.72 7.58
N GLU A 26 -26.60 -12.59 8.58
CA GLU A 26 -25.39 -13.29 9.06
C GLU A 26 -24.13 -12.48 9.43
N TYR A 27 -23.86 -12.48 10.74
CA TYR A 27 -22.66 -11.94 11.37
C TYR A 27 -21.42 -12.72 10.91
N PRO A 28 -20.25 -12.06 10.72
CA PRO A 28 -19.01 -12.81 10.62
C PRO A 28 -18.79 -13.54 11.95
N GLU A 29 -18.44 -14.83 11.85
CA GLU A 29 -17.88 -15.62 12.95
C GLU A 29 -16.78 -14.81 13.66
N PRO A 30 -16.62 -14.94 14.99
CA PRO A 30 -15.54 -14.27 15.72
C PRO A 30 -14.19 -14.54 15.05
N ALA A 31 -13.27 -13.57 15.12
CA ALA A 31 -11.95 -13.70 14.53
C ALA A 31 -11.35 -15.05 14.92
N LEU A 32 -11.07 -15.90 13.92
CA LEU A 32 -10.63 -17.27 14.19
C LEU A 32 -9.23 -17.22 14.80
N GLN A 33 -9.12 -17.79 16.00
CA GLN A 33 -7.82 -17.99 16.64
C GLN A 33 -6.98 -18.92 15.77
N ASP A 34 -5.78 -18.48 15.46
CA ASP A 34 -4.86 -19.17 14.58
C ASP A 34 -3.44 -18.98 15.11
N GLY A 35 -2.76 -20.10 15.34
CA GLY A 35 -1.39 -20.12 15.88
C GLY A 35 -0.32 -19.88 14.82
N ASP A 36 -0.66 -20.00 13.53
CA ASP A 36 0.32 -19.99 12.46
C ASP A 36 0.74 -18.56 12.09
N GLY A 37 2.03 -18.40 11.86
CA GLY A 37 2.60 -17.21 11.24
C GLY A 37 2.52 -17.27 9.72
N THR A 38 2.47 -16.11 9.08
CA THR A 38 2.43 -15.97 7.63
C THR A 38 3.66 -15.21 7.15
N TYR A 39 4.47 -15.83 6.28
CA TYR A 39 5.51 -15.17 5.53
C TYR A 39 4.93 -14.63 4.23
N THR A 40 5.33 -13.43 3.80
CA THR A 40 4.91 -12.84 2.53
C THR A 40 6.08 -12.16 1.83
N VAL A 41 6.23 -12.45 0.54
CA VAL A 41 7.08 -11.69 -0.38
C VAL A 41 6.17 -10.93 -1.33
N THR A 42 6.38 -9.62 -1.45
CA THR A 42 5.70 -8.75 -2.41
C THR A 42 6.72 -8.12 -3.33
N PHE A 43 6.45 -8.17 -4.62
CA PHE A 43 7.23 -7.54 -5.67
C PHE A 43 6.33 -6.63 -6.50
N GLU A 44 6.67 -5.36 -6.55
CA GLU A 44 6.02 -4.34 -7.38
C GLU A 44 6.99 -3.95 -8.49
N ASN A 45 6.51 -3.96 -9.73
CA ASN A 45 7.33 -3.58 -10.88
C ASN A 45 6.44 -3.06 -12.02
N ASP A 46 6.95 -2.06 -12.74
CA ASP A 46 6.31 -1.40 -13.85
C ASP A 46 6.51 -2.13 -15.20
N TRP A 47 7.44 -3.10 -15.27
CA TRP A 47 7.58 -4.05 -16.38
C TRP A 47 6.27 -4.79 -16.71
N PHE A 48 5.46 -5.12 -15.69
CA PHE A 48 4.15 -5.75 -15.87
C PHE A 48 3.15 -4.87 -16.65
N ALA A 49 3.42 -3.56 -16.73
CA ALA A 49 2.62 -2.57 -17.44
C ALA A 49 3.32 -1.96 -18.67
N ARG A 50 4.56 -2.42 -18.99
CA ARG A 50 5.41 -1.91 -20.09
C ARG A 50 5.81 -0.43 -19.96
N THR A 51 6.03 0.05 -18.74
CA THR A 51 6.62 1.36 -18.46
C THR A 51 7.82 1.17 -17.53
N ASP A 52 8.87 1.99 -17.66
CA ASP A 52 10.01 2.05 -16.71
C ASP A 52 10.18 3.51 -16.25
N ARG A 53 9.27 3.98 -15.38
CA ARG A 53 9.24 5.40 -14.97
C ARG A 53 8.51 5.66 -13.66
N ASN A 54 8.97 6.67 -12.94
CA ASN A 54 8.44 7.24 -11.69
C ASN A 54 8.62 6.32 -10.47
N TYR A 55 7.89 5.21 -10.39
CA TYR A 55 8.05 4.18 -9.36
C TYR A 55 8.40 2.86 -10.05
N THR A 56 9.68 2.54 -10.00
CA THR A 56 10.29 1.47 -10.81
C THR A 56 10.22 0.13 -10.12
N ASN A 57 10.45 0.11 -8.79
CA ASN A 57 10.47 -1.14 -8.06
C ASN A 57 10.09 -1.02 -6.59
N GLY A 58 9.37 -2.04 -6.12
CA GLY A 58 9.19 -2.32 -4.70
C GLY A 58 9.48 -3.77 -4.39
N LEU A 59 10.28 -4.03 -3.36
CA LEU A 59 10.45 -5.36 -2.81
C LEU A 59 10.14 -5.31 -1.32
N ARG A 60 9.27 -6.19 -0.84
CA ARG A 60 8.96 -6.29 0.59
C ARG A 60 8.91 -7.74 1.02
N PHE A 61 9.66 -8.06 2.07
CA PHE A 61 9.53 -9.31 2.80
C PHE A 61 8.91 -9.02 4.16
N SER A 62 7.91 -9.80 4.55
CA SER A 62 7.27 -9.66 5.85
C SER A 62 6.91 -10.99 6.48
N TRP A 63 6.83 -10.96 7.80
CA TRP A 63 6.24 -12.00 8.60
C TRP A 63 5.14 -11.40 9.49
N LEU A 64 4.01 -12.08 9.58
CA LEU A 64 2.91 -11.76 10.49
C LEU A 64 2.69 -12.95 11.43
N SER A 65 2.52 -12.70 12.73
CA SER A 65 2.24 -13.74 13.72
C SER A 65 0.82 -14.30 13.60
N GLY A 66 0.57 -15.43 14.29
CA GLY A 66 -0.78 -15.83 14.68
C GLY A 66 -1.44 -14.85 15.66
N THR A 67 -2.66 -15.18 16.10
CA THR A 67 -3.47 -14.37 17.03
C THR A 67 -2.95 -14.42 18.45
N HIS A 68 -2.90 -13.27 19.10
CA HIS A 68 -2.55 -13.11 20.51
C HIS A 68 -3.46 -12.07 21.14
N GLU A 69 -3.59 -12.13 22.46
CA GLU A 69 -4.23 -11.05 23.23
C GLU A 69 -3.37 -9.78 23.20
N PRO A 70 -3.97 -8.59 23.02
CA PRO A 70 -3.27 -7.31 23.14
C PRO A 70 -2.64 -7.13 24.54
N ALA A 71 -1.42 -6.58 24.59
CA ALA A 71 -0.75 -6.28 25.86
C ALA A 71 0.12 -5.01 25.75
N GLY A 72 0.30 -4.29 26.86
CA GLY A 72 1.12 -3.08 26.92
C GLY A 72 0.63 -1.98 25.98
N ILE A 73 1.52 -1.43 25.13
CA ILE A 73 1.16 -0.40 24.14
C ILE A 73 0.08 -0.91 23.18
N ALA A 74 0.08 -2.19 22.83
CA ALA A 74 -0.93 -2.75 21.93
C ALA A 74 -2.32 -2.79 22.58
N ALA A 75 -2.40 -3.00 23.90
CA ALA A 75 -3.67 -2.89 24.63
C ALA A 75 -4.17 -1.45 24.65
N MET A 76 -3.30 -0.47 24.91
CA MET A 76 -3.69 0.96 24.83
C MET A 76 -4.21 1.37 23.44
N LEU A 77 -3.56 0.87 22.38
CA LEU A 77 -4.01 1.10 21.00
C LEU A 77 -5.32 0.38 20.71
N ALA A 78 -5.48 -0.86 21.19
CA ALA A 78 -6.74 -1.59 21.11
C ALA A 78 -7.86 -0.80 21.78
N ASP A 79 -7.70 -0.38 23.04
CA ASP A 79 -8.68 0.42 23.76
C ASP A 79 -9.06 1.70 23.00
N PHE A 80 -8.07 2.37 22.39
CA PHE A 80 -8.30 3.57 21.57
C PHE A 80 -9.19 3.30 20.35
N VAL A 81 -9.07 2.13 19.71
CA VAL A 81 -9.80 1.81 18.48
C VAL A 81 -11.05 0.94 18.68
N THR A 82 -11.12 0.14 19.74
CA THR A 82 -12.20 -0.80 20.05
C THR A 82 -13.25 -0.20 20.97
N GLY A 83 -12.87 0.72 21.87
CA GLY A 83 -13.79 1.27 22.87
C GLY A 83 -14.37 0.20 23.82
N GLU A 84 -13.56 -0.77 24.25
CA GLU A 84 -13.86 -1.85 25.23
C GLU A 84 -14.37 -3.20 24.66
N ASP A 85 -14.09 -3.55 23.39
CA ASP A 85 -14.32 -4.93 22.91
C ASP A 85 -13.31 -5.90 23.55
N GLU A 86 -13.78 -6.73 24.49
CA GLU A 86 -12.99 -7.75 25.21
C GLU A 86 -12.52 -8.91 24.32
N ASN A 87 -12.96 -9.01 23.06
CA ASN A 87 -12.62 -10.12 22.15
C ASN A 87 -11.67 -9.74 21.00
N ALA A 88 -11.02 -8.57 21.07
CA ALA A 88 -10.13 -8.11 19.99
C ALA A 88 -8.88 -9.00 19.87
N LEU A 89 -8.71 -9.67 18.72
CA LEU A 89 -7.49 -10.44 18.45
C LEU A 89 -6.42 -9.56 17.81
N MET A 90 -5.16 -9.80 18.18
CA MET A 90 -4.02 -9.05 17.67
C MET A 90 -3.03 -9.96 16.94
N ARG A 91 -2.47 -9.46 15.84
CA ARG A 91 -1.27 -9.99 15.20
C ARG A 91 -0.15 -8.96 15.21
N ARG A 92 1.10 -9.43 15.25
CA ARG A 92 2.31 -8.61 15.17
C ARG A 92 3.03 -8.91 13.86
N GLY A 93 3.46 -7.87 13.18
CA GLY A 93 4.15 -7.96 11.90
C GLY A 93 5.54 -7.35 11.96
N PHE A 94 6.47 -7.98 11.26
CA PHE A 94 7.76 -7.39 10.92
C PHE A 94 7.92 -7.40 9.41
N ALA A 95 8.49 -6.33 8.85
CA ALA A 95 8.86 -6.32 7.44
C ALA A 95 10.17 -5.60 7.22
N ILE A 96 10.83 -5.95 6.11
CA ILE A 96 11.87 -5.15 5.49
C ILE A 96 11.41 -4.85 4.06
N GLY A 97 11.58 -3.60 3.65
CA GLY A 97 11.18 -3.16 2.32
C GLY A 97 12.22 -2.27 1.68
N HIS A 98 12.26 -2.33 0.36
CA HIS A 98 13.06 -1.45 -0.50
C HIS A 98 12.17 -0.87 -1.60
N GLN A 99 12.33 0.41 -1.89
CA GLN A 99 11.63 1.11 -2.97
C GLN A 99 12.62 1.91 -3.80
N ILE A 100 12.38 1.94 -5.11
CA ILE A 100 13.18 2.66 -6.11
C ILE A 100 12.26 3.58 -6.90
N TYR A 101 12.63 4.85 -6.96
CA TYR A 101 12.00 5.87 -7.77
C TYR A 101 13.02 6.41 -8.76
N THR A 102 12.62 6.54 -10.03
CA THR A 102 13.47 7.10 -11.09
C THR A 102 12.68 8.07 -11.97
N PRO A 103 13.36 9.04 -12.61
CA PRO A 103 12.79 9.83 -13.69
C PRO A 103 12.41 8.96 -14.90
N GLU A 104 11.74 9.55 -15.87
CA GLU A 104 11.36 8.86 -17.11
C GLU A 104 12.56 8.64 -18.04
N ASN A 105 13.52 9.56 -18.05
CA ASN A 105 14.75 9.42 -18.82
C ASN A 105 15.91 8.98 -17.92
N VAL A 106 16.25 7.70 -17.98
CA VAL A 106 17.34 7.11 -17.19
C VAL A 106 18.69 7.09 -17.91
N ASP A 107 18.72 7.37 -19.22
CA ASP A 107 19.92 7.27 -20.07
C ASP A 107 20.88 8.47 -19.92
N THR A 108 20.49 9.48 -19.14
CA THR A 108 21.23 10.73 -18.97
C THR A 108 21.72 10.92 -17.54
N ALA A 109 22.97 11.39 -17.41
CA ALA A 109 23.54 11.81 -16.13
C ALA A 109 23.18 13.26 -15.77
N MET A 110 22.53 14.01 -16.67
CA MET A 110 22.12 15.39 -16.39
C MET A 110 20.96 15.43 -15.38
N PRO A 111 20.94 16.42 -14.47
CA PRO A 111 19.78 16.66 -13.60
C PRO A 111 18.49 16.86 -14.41
N LEU A 112 17.40 16.26 -13.94
CA LEU A 112 16.06 16.34 -14.56
C LEU A 112 15.06 16.99 -13.59
N PRO A 113 15.11 18.33 -13.39
CA PRO A 113 14.32 19.01 -12.35
C PRO A 113 12.80 19.02 -12.58
N GLU A 114 12.34 18.61 -13.76
CA GLU A 114 10.92 18.51 -14.10
C GLU A 114 10.42 17.05 -14.05
N GLN A 115 11.26 16.10 -13.64
CA GLN A 115 10.91 14.69 -13.54
C GLN A 115 11.08 14.19 -12.10
N GLN A 116 10.47 13.03 -11.83
CA GLN A 116 10.62 12.33 -10.56
C GLN A 116 12.11 12.23 -10.17
N PRO A 117 12.49 12.75 -9.00
CA PRO A 117 13.83 12.56 -8.46
C PRO A 117 14.18 11.08 -8.31
N TYR A 118 15.45 10.75 -8.57
CA TYR A 118 16.00 9.47 -8.14
C TYR A 118 15.94 9.37 -6.62
N ALA A 119 15.48 8.22 -6.12
CA ALA A 119 15.52 7.92 -4.70
C ALA A 119 15.44 6.42 -4.45
N GLY A 120 16.31 5.92 -3.57
CA GLY A 120 16.12 4.64 -2.90
C GLY A 120 15.52 4.86 -1.51
N TYR A 121 14.66 3.95 -1.05
CA TYR A 121 14.20 3.89 0.34
C TYR A 121 14.30 2.48 0.89
N LEU A 122 15.17 2.28 1.88
CA LEU A 122 15.31 1.02 2.61
C LEU A 122 14.75 1.21 4.02
N TYR A 123 13.85 0.33 4.45
CA TYR A 123 13.21 0.44 5.76
C TYR A 123 12.92 -0.91 6.41
N GLY A 124 12.90 -0.90 7.74
CA GLY A 124 12.25 -1.89 8.57
C GLY A 124 10.89 -1.39 9.05
N GLU A 125 9.94 -2.31 9.21
CA GLU A 125 8.58 -2.03 9.66
C GLU A 125 8.22 -2.95 10.83
N TYR A 126 7.59 -2.37 11.85
CA TYR A 126 6.83 -3.12 12.86
C TYR A 126 5.35 -2.75 12.74
N ALA A 127 4.48 -3.75 12.72
CA ALA A 127 3.05 -3.56 12.58
C ALA A 127 2.26 -4.30 13.69
N LEU A 128 1.15 -3.70 14.09
CA LEU A 128 0.11 -4.33 14.91
C LEU A 128 -1.17 -4.36 14.08
N VAL A 129 -1.77 -5.54 13.95
CA VAL A 129 -3.08 -5.71 13.30
C VAL A 129 -4.06 -6.12 14.38
N LEU A 130 -5.10 -5.32 14.58
CA LEU A 130 -6.16 -5.52 15.54
C LEU A 130 -7.44 -5.84 14.79
N GLU A 131 -8.07 -6.94 15.17
CA GLU A 131 -9.25 -7.47 14.50
C GLU A 131 -10.43 -7.49 15.44
N GLN A 132 -11.52 -6.89 14.97
CA GLN A 132 -12.81 -6.87 15.61
C GLN A 132 -13.84 -7.49 14.67
N THR A 133 -15.08 -7.62 15.15
CA THR A 133 -16.19 -8.21 14.39
C THR A 133 -16.37 -7.58 13.00
N ASP A 134 -16.40 -6.25 12.91
CA ASP A 134 -16.67 -5.54 11.66
C ASP A 134 -15.53 -4.60 11.23
N THR A 135 -14.41 -4.60 11.94
CA THR A 135 -13.28 -3.71 11.63
C THR A 135 -11.91 -4.36 11.74
N VAL A 136 -10.97 -3.80 11.00
CA VAL A 136 -9.53 -4.09 11.11
C VAL A 136 -8.80 -2.79 11.26
N ASP A 137 -7.99 -2.69 12.29
CA ASP A 137 -7.07 -1.58 12.49
C ASP A 137 -5.63 -2.07 12.36
N GLN A 138 -4.83 -1.35 11.58
CA GLN A 138 -3.41 -1.62 11.44
C GLN A 138 -2.61 -0.40 11.84
N PHE A 139 -1.78 -0.55 12.86
CA PHE A 139 -0.77 0.44 13.25
C PHE A 139 0.59 0.00 12.75
N ALA A 140 1.37 0.90 12.17
CA ALA A 140 2.71 0.59 11.69
C ALA A 140 3.71 1.70 11.99
N VAL A 141 4.95 1.30 12.30
CA VAL A 141 6.11 2.18 12.41
C VAL A 141 7.15 1.72 11.40
N GLN A 142 7.55 2.62 10.51
CA GLN A 142 8.65 2.41 9.57
C GLN A 142 9.84 3.27 9.97
N LEU A 143 11.02 2.65 10.04
CA LEU A 143 12.31 3.30 10.26
C LEU A 143 13.25 2.89 9.14
N GLY A 144 13.92 3.86 8.53
CA GLY A 144 14.76 3.60 7.37
C GLY A 144 15.65 4.76 6.96
N VAL A 145 16.16 4.68 5.74
CA VAL A 145 16.98 5.73 5.10
C VAL A 145 16.51 5.92 3.66
N VAL A 146 16.32 7.18 3.28
CA VAL A 146 16.10 7.60 1.89
C VAL A 146 17.42 8.15 1.36
N GLY A 147 17.84 7.77 0.16
CA GLY A 147 19.03 8.30 -0.52
C GLY A 147 20.08 7.24 -0.87
N PRO A 148 21.35 7.63 -1.15
CA PRO A 148 22.40 6.71 -1.61
C PRO A 148 22.63 5.51 -0.69
N SER A 149 22.56 5.67 0.63
CA SER A 149 22.72 4.58 1.60
C SER A 149 21.60 3.54 1.55
N ALA A 150 20.47 3.85 0.91
CA ALA A 150 19.43 2.85 0.65
C ALA A 150 19.83 1.87 -0.46
N GLY A 151 20.86 2.17 -1.27
CA GLY A 151 21.40 1.27 -2.29
C GLY A 151 20.53 1.12 -3.54
N GLY A 152 19.76 2.16 -3.89
CA GLY A 152 18.83 2.13 -5.04
C GLY A 152 19.53 1.87 -6.37
N GLU A 153 20.63 2.59 -6.64
CA GLU A 153 21.47 2.43 -7.83
C GLU A 153 21.97 0.99 -7.99
N GLN A 154 22.58 0.44 -6.93
CA GLN A 154 23.20 -0.88 -6.99
C GLN A 154 22.17 -1.98 -7.22
N LEU A 155 20.97 -1.83 -6.65
CA LEU A 155 19.88 -2.79 -6.85
C LEU A 155 19.27 -2.68 -8.26
N GLN A 156 18.98 -1.46 -8.74
CA GLN A 156 18.43 -1.27 -10.08
C GLN A 156 19.41 -1.75 -11.15
N ASN A 157 20.63 -1.21 -11.15
CA ASN A 157 21.63 -1.52 -12.16
C ASN A 157 22.10 -2.98 -12.07
N GLY A 158 22.10 -3.56 -10.87
CA GLY A 158 22.31 -5.00 -10.68
C GLY A 158 21.25 -5.84 -11.38
N TRP A 159 19.97 -5.49 -11.26
CA TRP A 159 18.91 -6.19 -11.97
C TRP A 159 18.96 -5.96 -13.49
N HIS A 160 19.25 -4.73 -13.93
CA HIS A 160 19.41 -4.42 -15.36
C HIS A 160 20.55 -5.25 -15.97
N SER A 161 21.67 -5.40 -15.28
CA SER A 161 22.79 -6.25 -15.71
C SER A 161 22.39 -7.72 -15.88
N VAL A 162 21.57 -8.28 -14.99
CA VAL A 162 21.12 -9.68 -15.06
C VAL A 162 20.09 -9.89 -16.18
N LEU A 163 19.20 -8.92 -16.42
CA LEU A 163 18.12 -9.01 -17.42
C LEU A 163 18.52 -8.44 -18.79
N GLY A 164 19.72 -7.88 -18.92
CA GLY A 164 20.22 -7.26 -20.15
C GLY A 164 19.61 -5.89 -20.46
N GLY A 165 19.18 -5.15 -19.44
CA GLY A 165 18.75 -3.76 -19.54
C GLY A 165 19.92 -2.77 -19.45
N ASP A 166 19.70 -1.55 -19.90
CA ASP A 166 20.68 -0.46 -19.86
C ASP A 166 20.83 0.13 -18.45
N GLU A 167 22.02 0.63 -18.13
CA GLU A 167 22.33 1.17 -16.81
C GLU A 167 21.77 2.59 -16.65
N ALA A 168 21.07 2.87 -15.54
CA ALA A 168 20.60 4.22 -15.24
C ALA A 168 21.76 5.13 -14.85
N GLN A 169 21.95 6.24 -15.58
CA GLN A 169 23.12 7.11 -15.49
C GLN A 169 22.95 8.30 -14.54
N GLY A 170 21.74 8.53 -14.02
CA GLY A 170 21.38 9.75 -13.30
C GLY A 170 21.45 9.68 -11.77
N TRP A 171 21.86 8.54 -11.19
CA TRP A 171 21.81 8.28 -9.73
C TRP A 171 22.65 9.23 -8.87
N ASP A 172 23.67 9.89 -9.43
CA ASP A 172 24.42 10.96 -8.77
C ASP A 172 23.56 12.19 -8.42
N ASN A 173 22.38 12.32 -9.05
CA ASN A 173 21.43 13.41 -8.82
C ASN A 173 20.24 12.98 -7.94
N GLN A 174 20.37 11.90 -7.16
CA GLN A 174 19.31 11.43 -6.26
C GLN A 174 19.14 12.31 -5.02
N ILE A 175 18.03 12.13 -4.32
CA ILE A 175 17.80 12.73 -2.99
C ILE A 175 18.90 12.26 -2.02
N ASP A 176 19.53 13.16 -1.26
CA ASP A 176 20.60 12.73 -0.33
C ASP A 176 20.07 11.97 0.89
N ASP A 177 21.01 11.27 1.54
CA ASP A 177 20.76 10.47 2.74
C ASP A 177 19.99 11.22 3.82
N THR A 178 18.78 10.75 4.09
CA THR A 178 17.84 11.31 5.04
C THR A 178 17.24 10.19 5.88
N PRO A 179 17.32 10.26 7.22
CA PRO A 179 16.61 9.32 8.09
C PRO A 179 15.10 9.34 7.86
N GLY A 180 14.54 8.17 7.59
CA GLY A 180 13.13 7.97 7.34
C GLY A 180 12.39 7.49 8.58
N LEU A 181 11.33 8.21 8.97
CA LEU A 181 10.33 7.78 9.94
C LEU A 181 8.95 7.92 9.31
N THR A 182 8.11 6.89 9.46
CA THR A 182 6.67 6.99 9.18
C THR A 182 5.87 6.23 10.23
N LEU A 183 4.89 6.91 10.82
CA LEU A 183 3.85 6.32 11.66
C LEU A 183 2.58 6.21 10.83
N SER A 184 1.91 5.07 10.85
CA SER A 184 0.67 4.88 10.09
C SER A 184 -0.41 4.21 10.91
N TRP A 185 -1.65 4.60 10.64
CA TRP A 185 -2.86 3.92 11.08
C TRP A 185 -3.78 3.73 9.88
N ASP A 186 -4.24 2.51 9.64
CA ASP A 186 -5.22 2.17 8.61
C ASP A 186 -6.41 1.43 9.23
N ARG A 187 -7.63 1.80 8.85
CA ARG A 187 -8.88 1.17 9.26
C ARG A 187 -9.65 0.62 8.05
N GLN A 188 -10.21 -0.57 8.19
CA GLN A 188 -11.10 -1.19 7.23
C GLN A 188 -12.43 -1.54 7.89
N TRP A 189 -13.55 -1.33 7.19
CA TRP A 189 -14.89 -1.71 7.66
C TRP A 189 -15.41 -2.91 6.86
N ARG A 190 -15.50 -4.06 7.50
CA ARG A 190 -15.94 -5.35 6.93
C ARG A 190 -17.47 -5.44 6.95
N ARG A 191 -18.16 -4.61 6.17
CA ARG A 191 -19.62 -4.74 5.97
C ARG A 191 -19.89 -5.41 4.63
N GLY A 192 -19.86 -6.73 4.61
CA GLY A 192 -20.19 -7.53 3.42
C GLY A 192 -21.70 -7.51 3.10
N LEU A 193 -22.04 -7.58 1.82
CA LEU A 193 -23.37 -7.94 1.34
C LEU A 193 -23.29 -9.37 0.82
N ASN A 194 -23.58 -10.36 1.67
CA ASN A 194 -23.55 -11.76 1.23
C ASN A 194 -24.74 -12.04 0.29
N ILE A 195 -24.50 -11.92 -1.02
CA ILE A 195 -25.42 -12.44 -2.04
C ILE A 195 -25.04 -13.90 -2.23
N GLY A 196 -25.50 -14.74 -1.30
CA GLY A 196 -25.19 -16.17 -1.28
C GLY A 196 -25.80 -16.87 -2.48
N LEU A 197 -24.96 -17.18 -3.46
CA LEU A 197 -25.23 -18.18 -4.49
C LEU A 197 -24.14 -19.22 -4.37
N ASP A 198 -24.47 -20.37 -3.79
CA ASP A 198 -23.67 -21.62 -3.78
C ASP A 198 -22.14 -21.40 -3.77
N GLY A 199 -21.61 -20.94 -2.62
CA GLY A 199 -20.18 -20.73 -2.39
C GLY A 199 -19.61 -19.38 -2.86
N TYR A 200 -20.37 -18.58 -3.63
CA TYR A 200 -19.94 -17.25 -4.05
C TYR A 200 -20.38 -16.15 -3.10
N GLU A 201 -19.47 -15.22 -2.86
CA GLU A 201 -19.67 -14.09 -1.98
C GLU A 201 -19.29 -12.78 -2.67
N PHE A 202 -19.85 -11.68 -2.16
CA PHE A 202 -19.52 -10.34 -2.57
C PHE A 202 -19.37 -9.46 -1.34
N ASP A 203 -18.36 -8.61 -1.31
CA ASP A 203 -18.25 -7.60 -0.26
C ASP A 203 -17.77 -6.27 -0.81
N ILE A 204 -18.10 -5.22 -0.06
CA ILE A 204 -17.60 -3.87 -0.27
C ILE A 204 -17.00 -3.44 1.07
N THR A 205 -15.72 -3.11 1.04
CA THR A 205 -14.94 -2.75 2.23
C THR A 205 -14.45 -1.32 2.07
N PRO A 206 -15.10 -0.35 2.74
CA PRO A 206 -14.55 1.00 2.89
C PRO A 206 -13.25 0.97 3.70
N THR A 207 -12.35 1.90 3.39
CA THR A 207 -11.05 2.00 4.04
C THR A 207 -10.65 3.45 4.29
N PHE A 208 -9.96 3.70 5.39
CA PHE A 208 -9.37 4.99 5.74
C PHE A 208 -7.96 4.77 6.27
N GLY A 209 -7.06 5.73 6.07
CA GLY A 209 -5.74 5.65 6.66
C GLY A 209 -5.07 7.01 6.77
N VAL A 210 -4.14 7.11 7.70
CA VAL A 210 -3.28 8.28 7.88
C VAL A 210 -1.84 7.83 8.03
N SER A 211 -0.92 8.62 7.51
CA SER A 211 0.51 8.46 7.72
C SER A 211 1.12 9.80 8.07
N LEU A 212 2.00 9.81 9.07
CA LEU A 212 2.71 11.00 9.55
C LEU A 212 4.20 10.66 9.68
N GLY A 213 5.08 11.51 9.16
CA GLY A 213 6.50 11.26 9.22
C GLY A 213 7.34 12.09 8.27
N THR A 214 8.65 11.85 8.29
CA THR A 214 9.63 12.54 7.44
C THR A 214 9.64 12.00 6.01
N VAL A 215 9.21 10.76 5.81
CA VAL A 215 9.12 10.17 4.46
C VAL A 215 7.79 10.55 3.81
N GLN A 216 6.70 10.47 4.57
CA GLN A 216 5.38 10.78 4.06
C GLN A 216 4.41 11.28 5.14
N THR A 217 3.67 12.32 4.78
CA THR A 217 2.54 12.84 5.56
C THR A 217 1.33 12.94 4.65
N GLN A 218 0.31 12.12 4.91
CA GLN A 218 -0.87 12.03 4.06
C GLN A 218 -2.08 11.41 4.79
N ALA A 219 -3.26 11.62 4.22
CA ALA A 219 -4.47 10.88 4.54
C ALA A 219 -4.96 10.12 3.30
N ARG A 220 -5.58 8.97 3.50
CA ARG A 220 -6.09 8.07 2.46
C ARG A 220 -7.52 7.68 2.77
N ALA A 221 -8.35 7.59 1.76
CA ALA A 221 -9.70 7.05 1.87
C ALA A 221 -10.04 6.28 0.59
N GLY A 222 -10.70 5.14 0.72
CA GLY A 222 -10.94 4.28 -0.42
C GLY A 222 -12.04 3.26 -0.17
N VAL A 223 -12.30 2.47 -1.19
CA VAL A 223 -13.23 1.35 -1.16
C VAL A 223 -12.71 0.24 -2.05
N ILE A 224 -12.87 -1.00 -1.61
CA ILE A 224 -12.57 -2.19 -2.39
C ILE A 224 -13.83 -3.04 -2.46
N ALA A 225 -14.20 -3.47 -3.66
CA ALA A 225 -15.21 -4.50 -3.88
C ALA A 225 -14.52 -5.82 -4.22
N ARG A 226 -15.02 -6.93 -3.66
CA ARG A 226 -14.50 -8.28 -3.89
C ARG A 226 -15.63 -9.21 -4.30
N PHE A 227 -15.34 -10.15 -5.20
CA PHE A 227 -16.23 -11.21 -5.61
C PHE A 227 -15.45 -12.49 -5.80
N GLY A 228 -15.91 -13.60 -5.25
CA GLY A 228 -15.18 -14.85 -5.33
C GLY A 228 -15.86 -16.00 -4.61
N HIS A 229 -15.16 -17.13 -4.57
CA HIS A 229 -15.55 -18.32 -3.84
C HIS A 229 -14.79 -18.37 -2.51
N ASP A 230 -15.52 -18.49 -1.40
CA ASP A 230 -14.98 -18.54 -0.04
C ASP A 230 -14.15 -17.28 0.36
N LEU A 231 -14.79 -16.11 0.39
CA LEU A 231 -14.17 -14.82 0.71
C LEU A 231 -13.88 -14.62 2.21
N LYS A 232 -14.45 -15.45 3.08
CA LYS A 232 -14.36 -15.37 4.56
C LYS A 232 -12.92 -15.44 5.09
N ASN A 233 -11.98 -15.91 4.27
CA ASN A 233 -10.64 -16.29 4.66
C ASN A 233 -9.55 -15.24 4.30
N ASP A 234 -9.84 -13.96 4.04
CA ASP A 234 -8.80 -12.99 3.62
C ASP A 234 -9.05 -11.52 4.05
N TYR A 235 -8.00 -10.81 4.49
CA TYR A 235 -7.99 -9.40 4.91
C TYR A 235 -7.59 -8.40 3.80
N GLY A 236 -7.64 -8.87 2.56
CA GLY A 236 -7.36 -8.08 1.36
C GLY A 236 -5.90 -8.20 0.91
N PRO A 237 -5.63 -7.89 -0.36
CA PRO A 237 -4.34 -8.13 -1.00
C PRO A 237 -3.22 -7.31 -0.36
N PRO A 238 -2.05 -7.91 -0.03
CA PRO A 238 -0.89 -7.20 0.48
C PRO A 238 -0.32 -6.22 -0.57
N ARG A 239 0.17 -5.06 -0.13
CA ARG A 239 0.85 -4.05 -0.98
C ARG A 239 2.05 -3.45 -0.25
N VAL A 240 2.87 -2.69 -0.96
CA VAL A 240 3.94 -1.87 -0.36
C VAL A 240 3.41 -0.46 -0.08
N ARG A 241 3.71 0.09 1.11
CA ARG A 241 3.43 1.51 1.45
C ARG A 241 4.16 2.42 0.44
N PRO A 242 3.63 3.55 -0.06
CA PRO A 242 2.79 4.58 0.57
C PRO A 242 1.31 4.23 0.64
N THR A 243 1.00 3.06 0.15
CA THR A 243 -0.29 2.58 -0.23
C THR A 243 -0.58 1.34 0.63
N ARG A 244 -1.83 1.19 1.10
CA ARG A 244 -2.12 0.30 2.24
C ARG A 244 -1.44 -1.07 2.10
N ALA A 245 -0.51 -1.37 3.00
CA ALA A 245 0.05 -2.71 3.06
C ALA A 245 -1.05 -3.65 3.56
N GLY A 246 -1.71 -4.37 2.65
CA GLY A 246 -2.67 -5.41 3.05
C GLY A 246 -1.99 -6.35 4.05
N SER A 247 -2.74 -6.82 5.03
CA SER A 247 -2.18 -7.45 6.22
C SER A 247 -1.47 -8.77 5.93
N GLY A 248 -1.57 -9.32 4.72
CA GLY A 248 -0.92 -10.56 4.35
C GLY A 248 -1.64 -11.80 4.90
N TYR A 249 -2.61 -11.62 5.80
CA TYR A 249 -3.35 -12.71 6.42
C TYR A 249 -4.36 -13.35 5.47
N PHE A 250 -4.42 -14.66 5.55
CA PHE A 250 -5.50 -15.48 5.05
C PHE A 250 -5.73 -16.66 6.00
N ILE A 251 -6.87 -17.33 5.93
CA ILE A 251 -7.14 -18.56 6.66
C ILE A 251 -6.92 -19.72 5.67
N PRO A 252 -6.03 -20.67 5.96
CA PRO A 252 -5.79 -21.78 5.06
C PRO A 252 -7.03 -22.67 5.02
N ASP A 253 -7.51 -22.93 3.82
CA ASP A 253 -8.48 -23.97 3.55
C ASP A 253 -7.80 -25.07 2.71
N ASN A 254 -8.22 -26.32 2.92
CA ASN A 254 -7.76 -27.45 2.12
C ASN A 254 -8.37 -27.43 0.71
N GLU A 255 -9.41 -26.63 0.51
CA GLU A 255 -10.04 -26.40 -0.78
C GLU A 255 -9.45 -25.18 -1.51
N PHE A 256 -9.58 -25.15 -2.83
CA PHE A 256 -9.11 -24.01 -3.63
C PHE A 256 -10.09 -22.86 -3.48
N SER A 257 -9.63 -21.71 -2.98
CA SER A 257 -10.41 -20.48 -2.92
C SER A 257 -9.81 -19.40 -3.83
N TRP A 258 -10.66 -18.51 -4.31
CA TRP A 258 -10.22 -17.41 -5.15
C TRP A 258 -11.19 -16.24 -5.07
N TYR A 259 -10.67 -15.04 -5.29
CA TYR A 259 -11.52 -13.89 -5.52
C TYR A 259 -10.86 -12.90 -6.48
N ALA A 260 -11.70 -12.20 -7.24
CA ALA A 260 -11.33 -11.00 -7.94
C ALA A 260 -11.70 -9.78 -7.09
N PHE A 261 -10.95 -8.70 -7.25
CA PHE A 261 -11.25 -7.45 -6.57
C PHE A 261 -11.01 -6.25 -7.49
N ALA A 262 -11.70 -5.15 -7.18
CA ALA A 262 -11.46 -3.85 -7.75
C ALA A 262 -11.62 -2.78 -6.66
N GLY A 263 -10.86 -1.70 -6.74
CA GLY A 263 -10.94 -0.65 -5.74
C GLY A 263 -10.40 0.70 -6.22
N VAL A 264 -10.75 1.72 -5.47
CA VAL A 264 -10.25 3.09 -5.66
C VAL A 264 -9.83 3.66 -4.31
N GLU A 265 -8.70 4.35 -4.28
CA GLU A 265 -8.15 5.00 -3.09
C GLU A 265 -7.71 6.42 -3.46
N ALA A 266 -8.32 7.42 -2.83
CA ALA A 266 -7.91 8.81 -2.92
C ALA A 266 -6.91 9.13 -1.80
N GLN A 267 -5.91 9.95 -2.12
CA GLN A 267 -4.84 10.34 -1.20
C GLN A 267 -4.74 11.86 -1.17
N ALA A 268 -4.75 12.42 0.04
CA ALA A 268 -4.48 13.82 0.32
C ALA A 268 -3.05 13.94 0.87
N ASN A 269 -2.14 14.43 0.02
CA ASN A 269 -0.71 14.50 0.28
C ASN A 269 -0.33 15.87 0.85
N VAL A 270 0.32 15.87 2.01
CA VAL A 270 0.92 17.07 2.60
C VAL A 270 2.42 17.10 2.34
N HIS A 271 3.06 15.93 2.43
CA HIS A 271 4.49 15.79 2.20
C HIS A 271 4.81 14.38 1.69
N ASN A 272 5.70 14.31 0.72
CA ASN A 272 6.29 13.09 0.20
C ASN A 272 7.74 13.37 -0.16
N ILE A 273 8.69 12.84 0.61
CA ILE A 273 10.13 13.09 0.41
C ILE A 273 10.57 12.78 -1.01
N PHE A 274 9.99 11.76 -1.66
CA PHE A 274 10.33 11.35 -3.02
C PHE A 274 9.97 12.40 -4.09
N LEU A 275 9.13 13.39 -3.77
CA LEU A 275 8.75 14.48 -4.66
C LEU A 275 9.21 15.84 -4.14
N ASP A 276 9.09 16.04 -2.82
CA ASP A 276 9.25 17.34 -2.17
C ASP A 276 10.66 17.54 -1.58
N GLY A 277 11.53 16.52 -1.64
CA GLY A 277 12.83 16.54 -0.96
C GLY A 277 12.70 16.40 0.56
N ALA A 278 13.84 16.41 1.28
CA ALA A 278 13.87 16.25 2.72
C ALA A 278 13.29 17.47 3.47
N PRO A 279 12.43 17.28 4.49
CA PRO A 279 11.71 18.38 5.15
C PRO A 279 12.58 19.35 5.96
N PHE A 280 13.84 19.00 6.25
CA PHE A 280 14.76 19.79 7.08
C PHE A 280 16.09 20.11 6.38
N ARG A 281 16.16 19.92 5.07
CA ARG A 281 17.36 20.17 4.27
C ARG A 281 16.98 20.86 2.96
N ASP A 282 17.70 21.92 2.64
CA ASP A 282 17.54 22.64 1.37
C ASP A 282 18.46 22.02 0.30
N GLY A 283 18.04 22.14 -0.96
CA GLY A 283 18.87 21.79 -2.12
C GLY A 283 18.66 20.39 -2.67
N ASP A 284 17.71 19.62 -2.13
CA ASP A 284 17.30 18.36 -2.74
C ASP A 284 16.66 18.56 -4.12
N PRO A 285 16.85 17.60 -5.04
CA PRO A 285 16.02 17.49 -6.23
C PRO A 285 14.56 17.32 -5.82
N GLN A 286 13.68 18.12 -6.42
CA GLN A 286 12.25 18.15 -6.09
C GLN A 286 11.42 18.55 -7.31
N VAL A 287 10.14 18.21 -7.27
CA VAL A 287 9.13 18.55 -8.28
C VAL A 287 7.89 19.15 -7.62
N SER A 288 7.00 19.75 -8.40
CA SER A 288 5.77 20.34 -7.87
C SER A 288 4.73 19.25 -7.56
N SER A 289 4.75 18.66 -6.37
CA SER A 289 3.80 17.61 -5.98
C SER A 289 2.33 18.06 -6.04
N ARG A 290 1.45 17.10 -6.32
CA ARG A 290 0.01 17.29 -6.33
C ARG A 290 -0.57 16.92 -4.95
N PRO A 291 -1.37 17.81 -4.34
CA PRO A 291 -1.93 17.57 -3.02
C PRO A 291 -3.00 16.46 -3.03
N PHE A 292 -3.54 16.11 -4.20
CA PHE A 292 -4.53 15.05 -4.35
C PHE A 292 -4.14 14.11 -5.47
N THR A 293 -4.13 12.81 -5.17
CA THR A 293 -3.83 11.73 -6.12
C THR A 293 -4.82 10.59 -5.90
N GLN A 294 -4.96 9.72 -6.89
CA GLN A 294 -5.86 8.57 -6.83
C GLN A 294 -5.18 7.33 -7.40
N ASP A 295 -5.43 6.20 -6.74
CA ASP A 295 -5.07 4.87 -7.21
C ASP A 295 -6.37 4.11 -7.55
N ILE A 296 -6.43 3.54 -8.74
CA ILE A 296 -7.43 2.58 -9.17
C ILE A 296 -6.72 1.24 -9.30
N GLN A 297 -7.31 0.18 -8.74
CA GLN A 297 -6.69 -1.14 -8.74
C GLN A 297 -7.71 -2.22 -9.07
N ALA A 298 -7.23 -3.29 -9.69
CA ALA A 298 -7.96 -4.52 -9.87
C ALA A 298 -7.00 -5.72 -9.80
N GLY A 299 -7.48 -6.87 -9.36
CA GLY A 299 -6.61 -8.03 -9.23
C GLY A 299 -7.35 -9.31 -8.95
N ILE A 300 -6.55 -10.38 -8.84
CA ILE A 300 -7.01 -11.71 -8.50
C ILE A 300 -6.16 -12.29 -7.37
N VAL A 301 -6.83 -12.99 -6.47
CA VAL A 301 -6.22 -13.75 -5.40
C VAL A 301 -6.62 -15.19 -5.54
N THR A 302 -5.66 -16.09 -5.36
CA THR A 302 -5.87 -17.53 -5.35
C THR A 302 -5.21 -18.11 -4.12
N GLN A 303 -5.88 -19.03 -3.45
CA GLN A 303 -5.37 -19.74 -2.29
C GLN A 303 -5.46 -21.24 -2.54
N PHE A 304 -4.43 -21.95 -2.12
CA PHE A 304 -4.36 -23.40 -2.23
C PHE A 304 -3.58 -23.94 -1.03
N GLY A 305 -4.28 -24.59 -0.09
CA GLY A 305 -3.70 -25.07 1.15
C GLY A 305 -3.08 -23.93 1.97
N ARG A 306 -1.77 -24.01 2.20
CA ARG A 306 -1.02 -23.03 3.02
C ARG A 306 -0.38 -21.91 2.21
N MET A 307 -0.76 -21.74 0.94
CA MET A 307 -0.19 -20.76 0.04
C MET A 307 -1.26 -19.85 -0.54
N ARG A 308 -0.93 -18.57 -0.70
CA ARG A 308 -1.73 -17.58 -1.41
C ARG A 308 -0.88 -16.84 -2.42
N VAL A 309 -1.39 -16.73 -3.64
CA VAL A 309 -0.81 -15.92 -4.71
C VAL A 309 -1.76 -14.78 -5.03
N THR A 310 -1.21 -13.58 -5.15
CA THR A 310 -1.95 -12.36 -5.49
C THR A 310 -1.30 -11.69 -6.69
N TYR A 311 -2.13 -11.26 -7.63
CA TYR A 311 -1.74 -10.33 -8.68
C TYR A 311 -2.65 -9.10 -8.63
N THR A 312 -2.05 -7.91 -8.62
CA THR A 312 -2.76 -6.63 -8.66
C THR A 312 -2.22 -5.80 -9.81
N TYR A 313 -3.12 -5.20 -10.56
CA TYR A 313 -2.84 -4.15 -11.53
C TYR A 313 -3.26 -2.81 -10.92
N VAL A 314 -2.35 -1.83 -10.94
CA VAL A 314 -2.55 -0.51 -10.36
C VAL A 314 -2.40 0.56 -11.42
N TYR A 315 -3.38 1.46 -11.48
CA TYR A 315 -3.33 2.72 -12.21
C TYR A 315 -3.31 3.85 -11.19
N ARG A 316 -2.31 4.72 -11.25
CA ARG A 316 -2.12 5.85 -10.35
C ARG A 316 -2.10 7.14 -11.15
N THR A 317 -2.90 8.11 -10.73
CA THR A 317 -2.91 9.44 -11.35
C THR A 317 -1.56 10.14 -11.19
N GLU A 318 -1.36 11.19 -11.96
CA GLU A 318 -0.17 12.04 -11.87
C GLU A 318 0.05 12.53 -10.43
N ARG A 319 1.29 12.48 -9.95
CA ARG A 319 1.67 12.87 -8.58
C ARG A 319 2.36 14.22 -8.49
N PHE A 320 2.84 14.76 -9.60
CA PHE A 320 3.42 16.10 -9.68
C PHE A 320 2.91 16.83 -10.93
N LYS A 321 3.14 18.15 -11.04
CA LYS A 321 2.53 18.97 -12.10
C LYS A 321 3.12 18.69 -13.47
N GLU A 322 4.43 18.47 -13.51
CA GLU A 322 5.24 18.27 -14.70
C GLU A 322 5.15 16.83 -15.25
N GLN A 323 4.47 15.92 -14.54
CA GLN A 323 4.25 14.55 -14.98
C GLN A 323 3.27 14.51 -16.16
N ASP A 324 3.69 13.91 -17.28
CA ASP A 324 2.92 13.88 -18.52
C ASP A 324 1.78 12.85 -18.50
N ASP A 325 2.04 11.65 -17.95
CA ASP A 325 1.10 10.54 -17.96
C ASP A 325 0.89 9.94 -16.56
N PRO A 326 -0.30 9.37 -16.29
CA PRO A 326 -0.54 8.47 -15.16
C PRO A 326 0.45 7.30 -15.14
N GLN A 327 0.70 6.79 -13.94
CA GLN A 327 1.56 5.64 -13.74
C GLN A 327 0.75 4.35 -13.71
N VAL A 328 1.30 3.27 -14.30
CA VAL A 328 0.74 1.93 -14.21
C VAL A 328 1.82 0.95 -13.76
N PHE A 329 1.49 0.04 -12.86
CA PHE A 329 2.40 -1.02 -12.42
C PHE A 329 1.65 -2.27 -11.95
N GLY A 330 2.36 -3.39 -11.91
CA GLY A 330 1.87 -4.67 -11.40
C GLY A 330 2.47 -5.01 -10.04
N VAL A 331 1.68 -5.69 -9.22
CA VAL A 331 2.10 -6.21 -7.92
C VAL A 331 1.84 -7.70 -7.88
N VAL A 332 2.88 -8.47 -7.56
CA VAL A 332 2.79 -9.91 -7.33
C VAL A 332 3.17 -10.20 -5.88
N SER A 333 2.36 -10.98 -5.19
CA SER A 333 2.67 -11.43 -3.84
C SER A 333 2.48 -12.94 -3.67
N LEU A 334 3.36 -13.53 -2.88
CA LEU A 334 3.27 -14.90 -2.41
C LEU A 334 3.26 -14.90 -0.88
N SER A 335 2.20 -15.43 -0.29
CA SER A 335 2.08 -15.64 1.16
C SER A 335 2.07 -17.13 1.49
N VAL A 336 2.78 -17.54 2.54
CA VAL A 336 2.88 -18.93 3.00
C VAL A 336 2.73 -19.02 4.51
N LYS A 337 1.90 -19.95 5.01
CA LYS A 337 1.77 -20.25 6.44
C LYS A 337 2.75 -21.32 6.91
N ASN A 338 3.27 -21.16 8.13
CA ASN A 338 4.35 -21.97 8.69
C ASN A 338 3.88 -23.14 9.54
#